data_AF-A0A3C0ZYQ2-F1
#
_entry.id   AF-A0A3C0ZYQ2-F1
#
_cell.length_a   1.000
_cell.length_b   1.000
_cell.length_c   1.000
_cell.angle_alpha   90.00
_cell.angle_beta   90.00
_cell.angle_gamma   90.00
#
_symmetry.space_group_name_H-M   'P 1'
#
loop_
_entity.id
_entity.type
_entity.pdbx_description
1 polymer ?
#
loop_
_entity_poly.entity_id
_entity_poly.type
_entity_poly.pdbx_seq_one_letter_code
_entity_poly.pdbx_strand_id
1 'polypeptide(L)'
;MGRFRGQILGWGISLLLLGLMLMWFYPSIAEQQESFEQLLEIYPPELSAFFGDLSAMVTPEGFLSIEYFSYMPLVLGIFAVLMGSGLLASDEENGTLDLVLAHPVSRTALFFGRLLAFVVATLAILAISWLGLVLGTVAISIDLGWSQMALPFLSLLAMLLLFGAL
;
A
#
# COMPACT_ATOMS: atom_id res chain seq x y z
N MET A 1 -9.16 -8.29 -19.41
CA MET A 1 -9.50 -7.28 -18.37
C MET A 1 -10.15 -7.86 -17.09
N GLY A 2 -10.89 -8.98 -17.14
CA GLY A 2 -11.57 -9.53 -15.94
C GLY A 2 -10.65 -9.82 -14.73
N ARG A 3 -9.46 -10.39 -14.97
CA ARG A 3 -8.47 -10.72 -13.91
C ARG A 3 -8.04 -9.51 -13.09
N PHE A 4 -7.72 -8.39 -13.73
CA PHE A 4 -7.31 -7.16 -13.03
C PHE A 4 -8.46 -6.51 -12.25
N ARG A 5 -9.71 -6.60 -12.72
CA ARG A 5 -10.86 -6.06 -11.98
C ARG A 5 -11.06 -6.78 -10.66
N GLY A 6 -10.95 -8.11 -10.64
CA GLY A 6 -11.02 -8.91 -9.42
C GLY A 6 -9.89 -8.58 -8.44
N GLN A 7 -8.66 -8.39 -8.94
CA GLN A 7 -7.52 -7.99 -8.12
C GLN A 7 -7.69 -6.58 -7.55
N ILE A 8 -8.10 -5.60 -8.36
CA ILE A 8 -8.34 -4.22 -7.91
C ILE A 8 -9.42 -4.19 -6.82
N LEU A 9 -10.52 -4.90 -7.02
CA LEU A 9 -11.59 -4.96 -6.02
C LEU A 9 -11.15 -5.71 -4.76
N GLY A 10 -10.53 -6.89 -4.90
CA GLY A 10 -10.08 -7.67 -3.75
C GLY A 10 -9.05 -6.94 -2.90
N TRP A 11 -7.94 -6.49 -3.51
CA TRP A 11 -6.89 -5.75 -2.82
C TRP A 11 -7.37 -4.38 -2.37
N GLY A 12 -8.02 -3.62 -3.26
CA GLY A 12 -8.51 -2.28 -2.95
C GLY A 12 -9.48 -2.29 -1.78
N ILE A 13 -10.52 -3.12 -1.82
CA ILE A 13 -11.51 -3.20 -0.74
C ILE A 13 -10.86 -3.66 0.57
N SER A 14 -9.97 -4.65 0.53
CA SER A 14 -9.29 -5.14 1.73
C SER A 14 -8.45 -4.05 2.40
N LEU A 15 -7.66 -3.30 1.61
CA LEU A 15 -6.84 -2.21 2.13
C LEU A 15 -7.68 -1.02 2.60
N LEU A 16 -8.78 -0.71 1.90
CA LEU A 16 -9.72 0.31 2.34
C LEU A 16 -10.31 -0.04 3.71
N LEU A 17 -10.76 -1.28 3.89
CA LEU A 17 -11.30 -1.76 5.15
C LEU A 17 -10.24 -1.78 6.25
N LEU A 18 -9.01 -2.20 5.94
CA LEU A 18 -7.88 -2.15 6.86
C LEU A 18 -7.59 -0.72 7.31
N GLY A 19 -7.52 0.23 6.38
CA GLY A 19 -7.29 1.63 6.68
C GLY A 19 -8.39 2.23 7.56
N LEU A 20 -9.66 1.95 7.24
CA LEU A 20 -10.79 2.35 8.07
C LEU A 20 -10.73 1.74 9.48
N MET A 21 -10.40 0.45 9.57
CA MET A 21 -10.29 -0.27 10.84
C MET A 21 -9.21 0.33 11.74
N LEU A 22 -8.02 0.61 11.19
CA LEU A 22 -6.92 1.20 11.94
C LEU A 22 -7.25 2.62 12.42
N MET A 23 -7.82 3.45 11.54
CA MET A 23 -8.23 4.79 11.93
C MET A 23 -9.33 4.75 13.00
N TRP A 24 -10.29 3.83 12.89
CA TRP A 24 -11.32 3.64 13.90
C TRP A 24 -10.74 3.22 15.26
N PHE A 25 -9.63 2.47 15.28
CA PHE A 25 -8.96 2.04 16.49
C PHE A 25 -8.08 3.12 17.12
N TYR A 26 -7.55 4.06 16.33
CA TYR A 26 -6.60 5.09 16.76
C TYR A 26 -7.02 5.88 18.02
N PRO A 27 -8.28 6.33 18.21
CA PRO A 27 -8.68 7.06 19.41
C PRO A 27 -8.37 6.31 20.72
N SER A 28 -8.48 4.97 20.72
CA SER A 28 -8.17 4.16 21.91
C SER A 28 -6.67 4.18 22.27
N ILE A 29 -5.80 4.39 21.28
CA ILE A 29 -4.36 4.57 21.48
C ILE A 29 -4.07 6.00 21.95
N ALA A 30 -4.72 6.99 21.33
CA ALA A 30 -4.57 8.40 21.71
C ALA A 30 -5.01 8.66 23.17
N GLU A 31 -6.06 7.99 23.65
CA GLU A 31 -6.49 8.08 25.06
C GLU A 31 -5.43 7.57 26.05
N GLN A 32 -4.53 6.67 25.61
CA GLN A 32 -3.46 6.11 26.43
C GLN A 32 -2.15 6.91 26.33
N GLN A 33 -2.13 7.99 25.54
CA GLN A 33 -0.93 8.79 25.28
C GLN A 33 -0.27 9.29 26.57
N GLU A 34 -1.03 9.89 27.50
CA GLU A 34 -0.46 10.41 28.76
C GLU A 34 0.20 9.32 29.60
N SER A 35 -0.40 8.12 29.62
CA SER A 35 0.18 6.97 30.34
C SER A 35 1.46 6.47 29.68
N PHE A 36 1.51 6.52 28.34
CA PHE A 36 2.70 6.17 27.58
C PHE A 36 3.84 7.17 27.80
N GLU A 37 3.53 8.47 27.81
CA GLU A 37 4.50 9.54 28.09
C GLU A 37 5.11 9.39 29.49
N GLN A 38 4.31 9.09 30.52
CA GLN A 38 4.81 8.83 31.88
C GLN A 38 5.76 7.63 31.94
N LEU A 39 5.54 6.59 31.13
CA LEU A 39 6.46 5.46 31.03
C LEU A 39 7.78 5.88 30.36
N LEU A 40 7.72 6.72 29.33
CA LEU A 40 8.90 7.23 28.64
C LEU A 40 9.76 8.15 29.53
N GLU A 41 9.16 8.86 30.49
CA GLU A 41 9.92 9.68 31.46
C GLU A 41 10.83 8.84 32.38
N ILE A 42 10.47 7.57 32.60
CA ILE A 42 11.23 6.65 33.46
C ILE A 42 12.26 5.85 32.63
N TYR A 43 12.22 5.96 31.30
CA TYR A 43 13.16 5.26 30.42
C TYR A 43 14.56 5.91 30.44
N PRO A 44 15.64 5.10 30.40
CA PRO A 44 17.00 5.63 30.29
C PRO A 44 17.18 6.52 29.05
N PRO A 45 17.87 7.67 29.18
CA PRO A 45 18.10 8.60 28.07
C PRO A 45 18.93 7.98 26.93
N GLU A 46 19.67 6.91 27.18
CA GLU A 46 20.41 6.17 26.15
C GLU A 46 19.47 5.48 25.15
N LEU A 47 18.26 5.09 25.59
CA LEU A 47 17.27 4.47 24.72
C LEU A 47 16.59 5.48 23.80
N SER A 48 16.26 6.68 24.30
CA SER A 48 15.73 7.76 23.45
C SER A 48 16.78 8.29 22.47
N ALA A 49 18.06 8.27 22.84
CA ALA A 49 19.15 8.58 21.91
C ALA A 49 19.30 7.56 20.76
N PHE A 50 18.96 6.29 21.00
CA PHE A 50 19.04 5.23 20.00
C PHE A 50 17.78 5.11 19.13
N PHE A 51 16.59 5.14 19.75
CA PHE A 51 15.31 4.96 19.06
C PHE A 51 14.67 6.28 18.59
N GLY A 52 15.17 7.43 19.05
CA GLY A 52 14.60 8.73 18.77
C GLY A 52 13.42 9.08 19.70
N ASP A 53 12.57 9.99 19.23
CA ASP A 53 11.38 10.41 19.96
C ASP A 53 10.29 9.33 19.88
N LEU A 54 10.22 8.50 20.93
CA LEU A 54 9.23 7.44 21.06
C LEU A 54 7.80 7.98 21.23
N SER A 55 7.63 9.23 21.65
CA SER A 55 6.28 9.84 21.74
C SER A 55 5.67 10.07 20.36
N ALA A 56 6.49 10.20 19.32
CA ALA A 56 6.02 10.28 17.94
C ALA A 56 5.23 9.02 17.51
N MET A 57 5.43 7.87 18.17
CA MET A 57 4.76 6.61 17.82
C MET A 57 3.25 6.62 18.14
N VAL A 58 2.83 7.44 19.11
CA VAL A 58 1.41 7.57 19.50
C VAL A 58 0.71 8.72 18.79
N THR A 59 1.42 9.52 17.99
CA THR A 59 0.77 10.49 17.08
C THR A 59 0.10 9.75 15.92
N PRO A 60 -0.88 10.35 15.24
CA PRO A 60 -1.57 9.66 14.17
C PRO A 60 -0.66 9.39 12.96
N GLU A 61 0.34 10.25 12.68
CA GLU A 61 1.32 9.95 11.62
C GLU A 61 2.23 8.78 12.00
N GLY A 62 2.75 8.76 13.23
CA GLY A 62 3.63 7.68 13.69
C GLY A 62 2.88 6.35 13.78
N PHE A 63 1.66 6.38 14.29
CA PHE A 63 0.76 5.22 14.33
C PHE A 63 0.55 4.64 12.93
N LEU A 64 0.20 5.46 11.93
CA LEU A 64 0.05 4.98 10.56
C LEU A 64 1.36 4.49 9.95
N SER A 65 2.47 5.17 10.23
CA SER A 65 3.78 4.74 9.76
C SER A 65 4.11 3.32 10.24
N ILE A 66 3.81 3.03 11.51
CA ILE A 66 4.11 1.75 12.15
C ILE A 66 3.05 0.69 11.81
N GLU A 67 1.78 1.00 12.03
CA GLU A 67 0.69 0.02 11.96
C GLU A 67 0.12 -0.14 10.57
N TYR A 68 0.39 0.76 9.62
CA TYR A 68 -0.05 0.60 8.23
C TYR A 68 1.16 0.39 7.31
N PHE A 69 2.10 1.34 7.29
CA PHE A 69 3.11 1.39 6.24
C PHE A 69 4.29 0.42 6.44
N SER A 70 4.59 -0.06 7.65
CA SER A 70 5.74 -0.94 7.93
C SER A 70 5.76 -2.22 7.09
N TYR A 71 4.60 -2.82 6.85
CA TYR A 71 4.48 -4.13 6.20
C TYR A 71 3.87 -4.05 4.79
N MET A 72 3.32 -2.90 4.39
CA MET A 72 2.80 -2.67 3.03
C MET A 72 3.83 -2.97 1.92
N PRO A 73 5.12 -2.61 2.05
CA PRO A 73 6.16 -3.01 1.10
C PRO A 73 6.19 -4.51 0.81
N LEU A 74 6.06 -5.34 1.85
CA LEU A 74 6.09 -6.78 1.74
C LEU A 74 4.78 -7.30 1.15
N VAL A 75 3.65 -6.89 1.73
CA VAL A 75 2.31 -7.37 1.35
C VAL A 75 2.00 -7.04 -0.12
N LEU A 76 2.19 -5.77 -0.51
CA LEU A 76 1.95 -5.35 -1.88
C LEU A 76 3.10 -5.77 -2.81
N GLY A 77 4.31 -5.94 -2.28
CA GLY A 77 5.44 -6.47 -3.04
C GLY A 77 5.17 -7.88 -3.58
N ILE A 78 4.55 -8.75 -2.76
CA ILE A 78 4.11 -10.08 -3.22
C ILE A 78 3.10 -9.94 -4.36
N PHE A 79 2.12 -9.05 -4.24
CA PHE A 79 1.18 -8.74 -5.33
C PHE A 79 1.91 -8.28 -6.60
N ALA A 80 2.86 -7.36 -6.48
CA ALA A 80 3.61 -6.81 -7.61
C ALA A 80 4.40 -7.89 -8.35
N VAL A 81 5.12 -8.75 -7.62
CA VAL A 81 5.90 -9.86 -8.22
C VAL A 81 4.99 -10.88 -8.91
N LEU A 82 3.88 -11.28 -8.27
CA LEU A 82 2.94 -12.24 -8.85
C LEU A 82 2.28 -11.70 -10.13
N MET A 83 1.91 -10.41 -10.12
CA MET A 83 1.28 -9.78 -11.27
C MET A 83 2.28 -9.45 -12.37
N GLY A 84 3.51 -9.08 -12.02
CA GLY A 84 4.63 -8.78 -12.93
C GLY A 84 5.12 -10.01 -13.66
N SER A 85 5.48 -11.07 -12.93
CA SER A 85 5.92 -12.35 -13.52
C SER A 85 4.86 -12.99 -14.44
N GLY A 86 3.58 -12.84 -14.07
CA GLY A 86 2.43 -13.30 -14.85
C GLY A 86 2.10 -12.47 -16.10
N LEU A 87 2.86 -11.40 -16.43
CA LEU A 87 2.62 -10.59 -17.62
C LEU A 87 3.07 -11.28 -18.92
N LEU A 88 4.08 -12.15 -18.89
CA LEU A 88 4.55 -12.87 -20.07
C LEU A 88 4.46 -14.40 -19.92
N ALA A 89 4.93 -14.95 -18.80
CA ALA A 89 5.03 -16.40 -18.60
C ALA A 89 3.66 -17.12 -18.60
N SER A 90 2.64 -16.47 -18.05
CA SER A 90 1.31 -17.06 -17.89
C SER A 90 0.60 -17.41 -19.21
N ASP A 91 0.93 -16.76 -20.32
CA ASP A 91 0.25 -17.01 -21.60
C ASP A 91 0.99 -17.99 -22.49
N GLU A 92 2.30 -18.12 -22.27
CA GLU A 92 3.17 -19.13 -22.87
C GLU A 92 2.82 -20.52 -22.29
N GLU A 93 2.67 -20.63 -20.97
CA GLU A 93 2.22 -21.87 -20.30
C GLU A 93 0.81 -22.31 -20.73
N ASN A 94 -0.08 -21.36 -21.02
CA ASN A 94 -1.46 -21.64 -21.43
C ASN A 94 -1.62 -21.86 -22.96
N GLY A 95 -0.53 -21.79 -23.74
CA GLY A 95 -0.57 -21.93 -25.21
C GLY A 95 -1.33 -20.82 -25.94
N THR A 96 -1.74 -19.77 -25.22
CA THR A 96 -2.51 -18.64 -25.76
C THR A 96 -1.64 -17.62 -26.49
N LEU A 97 -0.34 -17.60 -26.19
CA LEU A 97 0.60 -16.68 -26.82
C LEU A 97 0.70 -16.89 -28.34
N ASP A 98 0.74 -18.15 -28.77
CA ASP A 98 0.81 -18.54 -30.19
C ASP A 98 -0.46 -18.15 -30.96
N LEU A 99 -1.63 -18.26 -30.32
CA LEU A 99 -2.91 -17.85 -30.90
C LEU A 99 -3.01 -16.32 -31.06
N VAL A 100 -2.46 -15.55 -30.12
CA VAL A 100 -2.45 -14.08 -30.18
C VAL A 100 -1.45 -13.57 -31.22
N LEU A 101 -0.27 -14.21 -31.32
CA LEU A 101 0.75 -13.86 -32.30
C LEU A 101 0.44 -14.35 -33.73
N ALA A 102 -0.54 -15.23 -33.90
CA ALA A 102 -1.07 -15.60 -35.22
C ALA A 102 -1.78 -14.41 -35.91
N HIS A 103 -2.19 -13.40 -35.14
CA HIS A 103 -2.67 -12.11 -35.65
C HIS A 103 -1.52 -11.09 -35.72
N PRO A 104 -1.57 -10.10 -36.64
CA PRO A 104 -0.49 -9.13 -36.85
C PRO A 104 -0.43 -8.08 -35.73
N VAL A 105 -0.17 -8.51 -34.50
CA VAL A 105 -0.01 -7.67 -33.32
C VAL A 105 1.47 -7.53 -33.03
N SER A 106 1.96 -6.29 -32.93
CA SER A 106 3.37 -6.06 -32.59
C SER A 106 3.64 -6.52 -31.15
N ARG A 107 4.75 -7.25 -30.96
CA ARG A 107 5.19 -7.74 -29.62
C ARG A 107 5.37 -6.59 -28.62
N THR A 108 5.84 -5.44 -29.08
CA THR A 108 5.99 -4.21 -28.29
C THR A 108 4.65 -3.66 -27.83
N ALA A 109 3.64 -3.56 -28.68
CA ALA A 109 2.31 -3.08 -28.27
C ALA A 109 1.67 -4.02 -27.23
N LEU A 110 1.87 -5.33 -27.36
CA LEU A 110 1.36 -6.30 -26.37
C LEU A 110 2.03 -6.10 -25.00
N PHE A 111 3.35 -5.94 -24.97
CA PHE A 111 4.10 -5.70 -23.75
C PHE A 111 3.67 -4.39 -23.06
N PHE A 112 3.67 -3.27 -23.79
CA PHE A 112 3.29 -1.97 -23.22
C PHE A 112 1.82 -1.92 -22.77
N GLY A 113 0.91 -2.58 -23.48
CA GLY A 113 -0.49 -2.68 -23.06
C GLY A 113 -0.65 -3.41 -21.72
N ARG A 114 0.15 -4.46 -21.50
CA ARG A 114 0.17 -5.21 -20.23
C ARG A 114 0.83 -4.44 -19.10
N LEU A 115 1.96 -3.80 -19.38
CA LEU A 115 2.63 -2.95 -18.42
C LEU A 115 1.71 -1.81 -17.97
N LEU A 116 1.03 -1.14 -18.90
CA LEU A 116 0.04 -0.11 -18.57
C LEU A 116 -1.12 -0.67 -17.75
N ALA A 117 -1.63 -1.86 -18.08
CA ALA A 117 -2.69 -2.49 -17.30
C ALA A 117 -2.25 -2.77 -15.85
N PHE A 118 -1.01 -3.23 -15.64
CA PHE A 118 -0.42 -3.41 -14.31
C PHE A 118 -0.29 -2.08 -13.57
N VAL A 119 0.30 -1.05 -14.20
CA VAL A 119 0.47 0.29 -13.61
C VAL A 119 -0.88 0.87 -13.18
N VAL A 120 -1.89 0.81 -14.05
CA VAL A 120 -3.24 1.31 -13.77
C VAL A 120 -3.90 0.54 -12.63
N ALA A 121 -3.74 -0.79 -12.59
CA ALA A 121 -4.27 -1.61 -11.51
C ALA A 121 -3.62 -1.27 -10.15
N THR A 122 -2.29 -1.13 -10.13
CA THR A 122 -1.55 -0.74 -8.94
C THR A 122 -1.96 0.65 -8.45
N LEU A 123 -2.06 1.64 -9.36
CA LEU A 123 -2.55 2.98 -9.02
C LEU A 123 -3.97 2.95 -8.45
N ALA A 124 -4.87 2.16 -9.03
CA ALA A 124 -6.24 2.04 -8.53
C ALA A 124 -6.27 1.43 -7.12
N ILE A 125 -5.49 0.39 -6.85
CA ILE A 125 -5.39 -0.23 -5.51
C ILE A 125 -4.87 0.78 -4.49
N LEU A 126 -3.79 1.50 -4.81
CA LEU A 126 -3.22 2.52 -3.91
C LEU A 126 -4.19 3.69 -3.69
N ALA A 127 -4.92 4.11 -4.72
CA ALA A 127 -5.93 5.17 -4.58
C ALA A 127 -7.09 4.75 -3.67
N ILE A 128 -7.60 3.52 -3.81
CA ILE A 128 -8.66 2.98 -2.95
C ILE A 128 -8.16 2.85 -1.50
N SER A 129 -6.92 2.38 -1.33
CA SER A 129 -6.25 2.27 -0.03
C SER A 129 -6.09 3.63 0.66
N TRP A 130 -5.61 4.65 -0.08
CA TRP A 130 -5.53 6.02 0.39
C TRP A 130 -6.91 6.59 0.77
N LEU A 131 -7.93 6.35 -0.05
CA LEU A 131 -9.30 6.75 0.28
C LEU A 131 -9.79 6.13 1.59
N GLY A 132 -9.45 4.87 1.89
CA GLY A 132 -9.79 4.24 3.17
C GLY A 132 -9.20 5.00 4.37
N LEU A 133 -7.94 5.42 4.28
CA LEU A 133 -7.31 6.21 5.33
C LEU A 133 -7.91 7.61 5.46
N VAL A 134 -8.17 8.30 4.35
CA VAL A 134 -8.80 9.64 4.37
C VAL A 134 -10.23 9.59 4.92
N LEU A 135 -11.01 8.58 4.53
CA LEU A 135 -12.35 8.38 5.11
C LEU A 135 -12.26 8.07 6.61
N GLY A 136 -11.24 7.33 7.02
CA GLY A 136 -10.96 7.04 8.42
C GLY A 136 -10.67 8.30 9.23
N THR A 137 -9.81 9.20 8.75
CA THR A 137 -9.51 10.48 9.44
C THR A 137 -10.75 11.36 9.57
N VAL A 138 -11.57 11.43 8.51
CA VAL A 138 -12.85 12.15 8.54
C VAL A 138 -13.82 11.54 9.55
N ALA A 139 -13.89 10.21 9.66
CA ALA A 139 -14.80 9.52 10.58
C ALA A 139 -14.49 9.80 12.06
N ILE A 140 -13.22 9.99 12.40
CA ILE A 140 -12.76 10.27 13.77
C ILE A 140 -12.44 11.76 14.01
N SER A 141 -12.69 12.63 13.03
CA SER A 141 -12.44 14.08 13.10
C SER A 141 -10.99 14.48 13.41
N ILE A 142 -10.01 13.72 12.89
CA ILE A 142 -8.59 14.08 12.99
C ILE A 142 -8.17 14.90 11.77
N ASP A 143 -7.58 16.06 12.03
CA ASP A 143 -7.03 16.92 10.99
C ASP A 143 -5.64 16.42 10.57
N LEU A 144 -5.63 15.47 9.65
CA LEU A 144 -4.42 14.99 9.00
C LEU A 144 -4.46 15.40 7.54
N GLY A 145 -3.39 16.05 7.07
CA GLY A 145 -3.31 16.55 5.70
C GLY A 145 -3.44 15.40 4.70
N TRP A 146 -4.60 15.31 4.02
CA TRP A 146 -4.87 14.30 2.98
C TRP A 146 -3.78 14.24 1.90
N SER A 147 -3.14 15.38 1.59
CA SER A 147 -1.99 15.48 0.68
C SER A 147 -0.72 14.89 1.27
N GLN A 148 -0.45 15.11 2.56
CA GLN A 148 0.70 14.53 3.26
C GLN A 148 0.56 13.01 3.38
N MET A 149 -0.67 12.52 3.62
CA MET A 149 -0.98 11.08 3.64
C MET A 149 -0.72 10.39 2.31
N ALA A 150 -0.73 11.12 1.18
CA ALA A 150 -0.42 10.55 -0.13
C ALA A 150 1.08 10.32 -0.35
N LEU A 151 1.96 10.98 0.42
CA LEU A 151 3.42 10.91 0.21
C LEU A 151 4.00 9.50 0.40
N PRO A 152 3.64 8.74 1.46
CA PRO A 152 4.12 7.36 1.62
C PRO A 152 3.66 6.44 0.49
N PHE A 153 2.48 6.69 -0.10
CA PHE A 153 1.99 5.92 -1.25
C PHE A 153 2.83 6.11 -2.50
N LEU A 154 3.50 7.26 -2.67
CA LEU A 154 4.43 7.46 -3.78
C LEU A 154 5.67 6.58 -3.63
N SER A 155 6.18 6.43 -2.41
CA SER A 155 7.29 5.51 -2.11
C SER A 155 6.88 4.06 -2.39
N LEU A 156 5.68 3.67 -1.92
CA LEU A 156 5.13 2.35 -2.22
C LEU A 156 4.95 2.13 -3.73
N LEU A 157 4.40 3.11 -4.46
CA LEU A 157 4.24 3.02 -5.90
C LEU A 157 5.57 2.74 -6.60
N ALA A 158 6.62 3.51 -6.26
CA ALA A 158 7.95 3.31 -6.84
C ALA A 158 8.48 1.89 -6.59
N MET A 159 8.32 1.38 -5.37
CA MET A 159 8.74 0.03 -5.00
C MET A 159 7.95 -1.06 -5.74
N LEU A 160 6.63 -0.90 -5.87
CA LEU A 160 5.78 -1.86 -6.57
C LEU A 160 6.05 -1.90 -8.07
N LEU A 161 6.36 -0.75 -8.67
CA LEU A 161 6.79 -0.70 -10.07
C LEU A 161 8.13 -1.39 -10.28
N LEU A 162 9.08 -1.21 -9.36
CA LEU A 162 10.36 -1.91 -9.40
C LEU A 162 10.16 -3.43 -9.34
N PHE A 163 9.38 -3.91 -8.36
CA PHE A 163 9.15 -5.35 -8.19
C PHE A 163 8.28 -5.97 -9.27
N GLY A 164 7.32 -5.23 -9.83
CA GLY A 164 6.53 -5.71 -10.96
C GLY A 164 7.30 -5.75 -12.28
N ALA A 165 8.49 -5.13 -12.35
CA ALA A 165 9.37 -5.16 -13.51
C ALA A 165 10.44 -6.26 -13.44
N LEU A 166 10.60 -6.95 -12.31
CA LEU A 166 11.48 -8.10 -12.12
C LEU A 166 10.82 -9.38 -12.66
#